data_AF-A0A7S3ESM5-F1
#
_entry.id   AF-A0A7S3ESM5-F1
#
_cell.length_a   1.000
_cell.length_b   1.000
_cell.length_c   1.000
_cell.angle_alpha   90.00
_cell.angle_beta   90.00
_cell.angle_gamma   90.00
#
_symmetry.space_group_name_H-M   'P 1'
#
loop_
_entity.id
_entity.type
_entity.pdbx_description
1 polymer ?
#
loop_
_entity_poly.entity_id
_entity_poly.type
_entity_poly.pdbx_seq_one_letter_code
_entity_poly.pdbx_strand_id
1 'polypeptide(L)'
;EVGDMRILLFVLLVDGVFGLLASGAAPSVFRDVKQGCIAVVPNWIPKSLVAALREDAASLYGQQMFSADGLAAYTTERRFDASRDRMTFRGDAWGDASLGSIAVRRELGARIASLRMDCVSGLGRTSLAEDTPRTHEITYSRFGPGASLGRHLDEHHEETKGLRGWTRPTRRSVSWLVYLQPDDWDAKLDGGSLCCFERTAEIPPDGGEVGAHEGDLQVGWRQEPDGADSERPVFMDANCGGLLGGSALYYLCGAQRSYLTRPFQVPAEPIPFVSF
;
A
#
# COMPACT_ATOMS: atom_id res chain seq x y z
N GLU A 1 -20.16 22.41 3.70
CA GLU A 1 -20.57 21.00 3.70
C GLU A 1 -19.47 20.22 3.00
N VAL A 2 -18.66 19.49 3.76
CA VAL A 2 -17.54 18.71 3.21
C VAL A 2 -18.04 17.27 3.13
N GLY A 3 -18.16 16.77 1.89
CA GLY A 3 -18.60 15.41 1.62
C GLY A 3 -17.55 14.38 2.05
N ASP A 4 -18.02 13.21 2.46
CA ASP A 4 -17.23 12.07 2.92
C ASP A 4 -16.06 11.75 1.98
N MET A 5 -14.83 11.94 2.47
CA MET A 5 -13.61 11.62 1.73
C MET A 5 -13.14 10.19 2.07
N ARG A 6 -13.13 9.31 1.07
CA ARG A 6 -12.60 7.92 1.20
C ARG A 6 -11.23 7.87 0.51
N ILE A 7 -10.27 7.05 0.94
CA ILE A 7 -8.90 7.05 0.39
C ILE A 7 -8.38 5.61 0.36
N LEU A 8 -7.79 5.13 -0.77
CA LEU A 8 -6.82 4.00 -0.81
C LEU A 8 -6.37 3.58 -2.24
N LEU A 9 -5.19 2.96 -2.37
CA LEU A 9 -4.82 2.01 -3.45
C LEU A 9 -3.92 0.88 -2.88
N PHE A 10 -4.29 -0.40 -3.07
CA PHE A 10 -3.51 -1.59 -2.67
C PHE A 10 -3.68 -2.74 -3.69
N VAL A 11 -2.68 -3.62 -3.81
CA VAL A 11 -2.81 -4.93 -4.49
C VAL A 11 -2.66 -6.04 -3.45
N LEU A 12 -3.66 -6.92 -3.36
CA LEU A 12 -3.75 -7.97 -2.35
C LEU A 12 -3.55 -9.34 -3.02
N LEU A 13 -2.76 -10.25 -2.45
CA LEU A 13 -2.59 -11.60 -3.01
C LEU A 13 -2.97 -12.58 -1.90
N VAL A 14 -4.19 -13.11 -1.96
CA VAL A 14 -4.79 -13.97 -0.91
C VAL A 14 -4.85 -15.40 -1.40
N ASP A 15 -4.40 -16.36 -0.61
CA ASP A 15 -4.47 -17.78 -0.95
C ASP A 15 -5.91 -18.32 -0.91
N GLY A 16 -6.27 -19.21 -1.84
CA GLY A 16 -7.63 -19.73 -2.00
C GLY A 16 -7.77 -20.62 -3.25
N VAL A 17 -8.34 -21.80 -3.09
CA VAL A 17 -8.30 -22.91 -4.06
C VAL A 17 -8.90 -22.55 -5.44
N PHE A 18 -8.08 -22.71 -6.48
CA PHE A 18 -8.34 -23.10 -7.90
C PHE A 18 -7.54 -22.26 -8.90
N GLY A 19 -6.85 -22.95 -9.82
CA GLY A 19 -6.32 -22.41 -11.08
C GLY A 19 -4.84 -21.99 -11.02
N LEU A 20 -3.99 -22.75 -11.73
CA LEU A 20 -2.61 -22.38 -12.03
C LEU A 20 -2.63 -21.12 -12.93
N LEU A 21 -2.30 -19.94 -12.40
CA LEU A 21 -1.92 -18.83 -13.27
C LEU A 21 -0.48 -19.09 -13.73
N ALA A 22 -0.35 -19.54 -14.98
CA ALA A 22 0.92 -19.58 -15.66
C ALA A 22 1.47 -18.15 -15.74
N SER A 23 2.47 -17.86 -14.91
CA SER A 23 3.36 -16.69 -14.97
C SER A 23 2.72 -15.39 -15.46
N GLY A 24 2.05 -14.67 -14.57
CA GLY A 24 1.66 -13.29 -14.78
C GLY A 24 0.34 -12.93 -14.11
N ALA A 25 0.16 -11.65 -13.77
CA ALA A 25 -1.13 -11.17 -13.30
C ALA A 25 -2.14 -11.10 -14.46
N ALA A 26 -3.37 -11.56 -14.25
CA ALA A 26 -4.42 -11.50 -15.26
C ALA A 26 -4.77 -10.04 -15.61
N PRO A 27 -5.18 -9.71 -16.86
CA PRO A 27 -5.54 -8.35 -17.24
C PRO A 27 -6.60 -7.68 -16.35
N SER A 28 -7.51 -8.47 -15.75
CA SER A 28 -8.49 -7.98 -14.78
C SER A 28 -7.86 -7.35 -13.54
N VAL A 29 -6.72 -7.88 -13.06
CA VAL A 29 -5.97 -7.34 -11.91
C VAL A 29 -5.62 -5.87 -12.17
N PHE A 30 -5.08 -5.58 -13.36
CA PHE A 30 -4.66 -4.22 -13.69
C PHE A 30 -5.83 -3.28 -13.93
N ARG A 31 -6.95 -3.78 -14.47
CA ARG A 31 -8.18 -3.01 -14.60
C ARG A 31 -8.71 -2.61 -13.23
N ASP A 32 -8.80 -3.56 -12.31
CA ASP A 32 -9.35 -3.32 -10.96
C ASP A 32 -8.46 -2.30 -10.20
N VAL A 33 -7.13 -2.45 -10.29
CA VAL A 33 -6.16 -1.48 -9.73
C VAL A 33 -6.28 -0.10 -10.39
N LYS A 34 -6.43 -0.01 -11.72
CA LYS A 34 -6.67 1.26 -12.43
C LYS A 34 -7.98 1.92 -12.01
N GLN A 35 -8.93 1.15 -11.52
CA GLN A 35 -10.19 1.64 -10.97
C GLN A 35 -10.08 2.02 -9.48
N GLY A 36 -8.92 1.87 -8.84
CA GLY A 36 -8.80 2.13 -7.40
C GLY A 36 -9.47 1.06 -6.53
N CYS A 37 -9.76 -0.10 -7.12
CA CYS A 37 -10.17 -1.30 -6.40
C CYS A 37 -8.93 -2.11 -6.00
N ILE A 38 -9.15 -3.11 -5.15
CA ILE A 38 -8.10 -4.04 -4.78
C ILE A 38 -8.26 -5.29 -5.64
N ALA A 39 -7.18 -5.64 -6.32
CA ALA A 39 -7.12 -6.93 -6.99
C ALA A 39 -6.65 -7.99 -6.01
N VAL A 40 -7.37 -9.11 -5.96
CA VAL A 40 -7.01 -10.33 -5.22
C VAL A 40 -6.55 -11.42 -6.18
N VAL A 41 -5.32 -11.91 -6.04
CA VAL A 41 -4.81 -13.02 -6.88
C VAL A 41 -4.55 -14.27 -6.04
N PRO A 42 -5.42 -15.30 -6.16
CA PRO A 42 -5.21 -16.57 -5.47
C PRO A 42 -4.09 -17.40 -6.05
N ASN A 43 -3.40 -18.14 -5.17
CA ASN A 43 -2.28 -19.03 -5.52
C ASN A 43 -1.20 -18.36 -6.38
N TRP A 44 -0.95 -17.06 -6.19
CA TRP A 44 0.04 -16.32 -6.99
C TRP A 44 1.45 -16.93 -6.90
N ILE A 45 1.79 -17.46 -5.72
CA ILE A 45 2.96 -18.31 -5.53
C ILE A 45 2.53 -19.76 -5.22
N PRO A 46 3.33 -20.76 -5.62
CA PRO A 46 3.04 -22.16 -5.30
C PRO A 46 3.00 -22.42 -3.79
N LYS A 47 2.12 -23.32 -3.35
CA LYS A 47 2.03 -23.73 -1.94
C LYS A 47 3.36 -24.18 -1.33
N SER A 48 4.22 -24.82 -2.13
CA SER A 48 5.56 -25.21 -1.70
C SER A 48 6.43 -23.99 -1.34
N LEU A 49 6.33 -22.91 -2.12
CA LEU A 49 7.04 -21.66 -1.83
C LEU A 49 6.43 -20.95 -0.62
N VAL A 50 5.10 -20.98 -0.46
CA VAL A 50 4.43 -20.46 0.76
C VAL A 50 4.96 -21.18 2.01
N ALA A 51 4.98 -22.52 2.01
CA ALA A 51 5.50 -23.32 3.12
C ALA A 51 6.97 -22.99 3.43
N ALA A 52 7.81 -22.90 2.40
CA ALA A 52 9.22 -22.56 2.56
C ALA A 52 9.43 -21.13 3.10
N LEU A 53 8.61 -20.15 2.68
CA LEU A 53 8.64 -18.78 3.21
C LEU A 53 8.18 -18.73 4.67
N ARG A 54 7.16 -19.52 5.05
CA ARG A 54 6.73 -19.65 6.46
C ARG A 54 7.85 -20.19 7.33
N GLU A 55 8.54 -21.25 6.89
CA GLU A 55 9.67 -21.84 7.61
C GLU A 55 10.85 -20.86 7.73
N ASP A 56 11.18 -20.14 6.66
CA ASP A 56 12.20 -19.09 6.68
C ASP A 56 11.87 -17.98 7.69
N ALA A 57 10.65 -17.43 7.62
CA ALA A 57 10.18 -16.40 8.53
C ALA A 57 10.18 -16.87 10.00
N ALA A 58 9.75 -18.11 10.26
CA ALA A 58 9.76 -18.71 11.59
C ALA A 58 11.18 -18.88 12.14
N SER A 59 12.12 -19.34 11.30
CA SER A 59 13.52 -19.48 11.66
C SER A 59 14.17 -18.13 12.00
N LEU A 60 13.97 -17.12 11.14
CA LEU A 60 14.45 -15.76 11.36
C LEU A 60 13.87 -15.14 12.64
N TYR A 61 12.59 -15.39 12.91
CA TYR A 61 11.96 -14.94 14.15
C TYR A 61 12.56 -15.61 15.38
N GLY A 62 12.79 -16.93 15.34
CA GLY A 62 13.46 -17.69 16.40
C GLY A 62 14.90 -17.23 16.66
N GLN A 63 15.58 -16.72 15.63
CA GLN A 63 16.91 -16.11 15.70
C GLN A 63 16.88 -14.64 16.16
N GLN A 64 15.72 -14.10 16.54
CA GLN A 64 15.55 -12.70 16.97
C GLN A 64 15.92 -11.66 15.89
N MET A 65 15.79 -12.01 14.61
CA MET A 65 16.09 -11.08 13.50
C MET A 65 14.96 -10.08 13.23
N PHE A 66 13.79 -10.27 13.84
CA PHE A 66 12.67 -9.33 13.70
C PHE A 66 12.79 -8.19 14.71
N SER A 67 12.41 -6.99 14.31
CA SER A 67 12.34 -5.80 15.18
C SER A 67 10.92 -5.26 15.26
N ALA A 68 10.54 -4.73 16.43
CA ALA A 68 9.29 -4.00 16.61
C ALA A 68 9.30 -2.73 15.74
N ASP A 69 8.18 -2.42 15.09
CA ASP A 69 8.08 -1.28 14.16
C ASP A 69 7.52 -0.01 14.79
N GLY A 70 6.94 -0.10 16.00
CA GLY A 70 6.35 1.02 16.73
C GLY A 70 5.04 1.53 16.13
N LEU A 71 4.46 0.81 15.16
CA LEU A 71 3.33 1.28 14.36
C LEU A 71 2.00 0.63 14.71
N ALA A 72 1.98 -0.51 15.39
CA ALA A 72 0.70 -1.12 15.76
C ALA A 72 0.14 -0.51 17.06
N ALA A 73 -1.18 -0.37 17.08
CA ALA A 73 -1.91 0.24 18.19
C ALA A 73 -2.44 -0.84 19.15
N TYR A 74 -2.34 -0.55 20.44
CA TYR A 74 -2.90 -1.34 21.53
C TYR A 74 -3.89 -0.46 22.28
N THR A 75 -5.18 -0.75 22.13
CA THR A 75 -6.31 -0.09 22.81
C THR A 75 -6.35 1.45 22.65
N THR A 76 -7.37 2.10 23.22
CA THR A 76 -7.58 3.55 23.16
C THR A 76 -6.49 4.38 23.87
N GLU A 77 -5.61 3.73 24.65
CA GLU A 77 -4.65 4.41 25.53
C GLU A 77 -3.21 4.52 24.96
N ARG A 78 -2.96 4.05 23.73
CA ARG A 78 -1.67 4.22 22.99
C ARG A 78 -0.40 4.03 23.83
N ARG A 79 -0.34 3.02 24.70
CA ARG A 79 0.93 2.60 25.31
C ARG A 79 1.60 1.58 24.41
N PHE A 80 2.80 1.90 23.94
CA PHE A 80 3.61 0.99 23.14
C PHE A 80 3.95 -0.27 23.95
N ASP A 81 3.66 -1.43 23.39
CA ASP A 81 4.02 -2.73 23.94
C ASP A 81 4.75 -3.53 22.88
N ALA A 82 6.08 -3.55 22.97
CA ALA A 82 6.95 -4.26 22.03
C ALA A 82 6.63 -5.76 21.92
N SER A 83 6.10 -6.37 22.99
CA SER A 83 5.77 -7.80 23.00
C SER A 83 4.52 -8.12 22.19
N ARG A 84 3.69 -7.12 21.96
CA ARG A 84 2.45 -7.22 21.19
C ARG A 84 2.58 -6.57 19.81
N ASP A 85 3.68 -5.86 19.57
CA ASP A 85 3.89 -5.05 18.38
C ASP A 85 3.90 -5.84 17.06
N ARG A 86 3.65 -5.12 15.96
CA ARG A 86 4.04 -5.58 14.63
C ARG A 86 5.56 -5.73 14.62
N MET A 87 6.00 -6.94 14.35
CA MET A 87 7.41 -7.30 14.21
C MET A 87 7.75 -7.39 12.73
N THR A 88 8.88 -6.81 12.31
CA THR A 88 9.30 -6.78 10.90
C THR A 88 10.72 -7.28 10.70
N PHE A 89 10.97 -7.94 9.57
CA PHE A 89 12.31 -8.27 9.05
C PHE A 89 12.43 -7.69 7.64
N ARG A 90 13.37 -6.77 7.42
CA ARG A 90 13.48 -5.93 6.22
C ARG A 90 14.89 -5.39 5.99
N GLY A 91 15.08 -4.66 4.88
CA GLY A 91 16.30 -3.91 4.58
C GLY A 91 17.47 -4.80 4.15
N ASP A 92 18.69 -4.39 4.47
CA ASP A 92 19.93 -5.09 4.05
C ASP A 92 19.95 -6.57 4.50
N ALA A 93 19.33 -6.88 5.63
CA ALA A 93 19.21 -8.23 6.16
C ALA A 93 18.41 -9.17 5.23
N TRP A 94 17.50 -8.63 4.40
CA TRP A 94 16.72 -9.44 3.44
C TRP A 94 17.62 -10.19 2.46
N GLY A 95 18.69 -9.52 1.98
CA GLY A 95 19.65 -10.07 1.05
C GLY A 95 20.79 -10.87 1.69
N ASP A 96 20.86 -10.93 3.02
CA ASP A 96 21.95 -11.59 3.73
C ASP A 96 21.87 -13.12 3.58
N ALA A 97 22.91 -13.70 2.98
CA ALA A 97 23.00 -15.14 2.76
C ALA A 97 23.31 -15.96 4.02
N SER A 98 23.71 -15.30 5.11
CA SER A 98 23.97 -15.95 6.41
C SER A 98 22.70 -16.13 7.26
N LEU A 99 21.58 -15.50 6.87
CA LEU A 99 20.33 -15.50 7.62
C LEU A 99 19.26 -16.34 6.93
N GLY A 100 18.67 -17.29 7.65
CA GLY A 100 17.55 -18.11 7.15
C GLY A 100 17.84 -18.77 5.79
N SER A 101 16.82 -18.90 4.96
CA SER A 101 16.87 -19.46 3.61
C SER A 101 16.87 -18.36 2.54
N ILE A 102 18.06 -17.86 2.22
CA ILE A 102 18.24 -16.88 1.14
C ILE A 102 17.76 -17.40 -0.23
N ALA A 103 17.81 -18.72 -0.47
CA ALA A 103 17.35 -19.33 -1.71
C ALA A 103 15.84 -19.10 -1.91
N VAL A 104 15.04 -19.28 -0.84
CA VAL A 104 13.59 -19.08 -0.86
C VAL A 104 13.26 -17.60 -1.08
N ARG A 105 13.97 -16.69 -0.41
CA ARG A 105 13.79 -15.24 -0.60
C ARG A 105 14.16 -14.78 -2.02
N ARG A 106 15.19 -15.37 -2.62
CA ARG A 106 15.57 -15.13 -4.04
C ARG A 106 14.51 -15.63 -5.01
N GLU A 107 13.90 -16.78 -4.74
CA GLU A 107 12.79 -17.29 -5.56
C GLU A 107 11.60 -16.32 -5.52
N LEU A 108 11.22 -15.82 -4.35
CA LEU A 108 10.20 -14.78 -4.22
C LEU A 108 10.60 -13.50 -4.97
N GLY A 109 11.86 -13.06 -4.84
CA GLY A 109 12.40 -11.90 -5.55
C GLY A 109 12.28 -12.00 -7.07
N ALA A 110 12.57 -13.17 -7.66
CA ALA A 110 12.41 -13.40 -9.09
C ALA A 110 10.94 -13.29 -9.56
N ARG A 111 9.99 -13.73 -8.72
CA ARG A 111 8.55 -13.57 -8.99
C ARG A 111 8.11 -12.12 -8.90
N ILE A 112 8.59 -11.38 -7.91
CA ILE A 112 8.33 -9.94 -7.77
C ILE A 112 8.92 -9.17 -8.96
N ALA A 113 10.11 -9.53 -9.43
CA ALA A 113 10.69 -8.92 -10.63
C ALA A 113 9.82 -9.13 -11.87
N SER A 114 9.22 -10.31 -12.02
CA SER A 114 8.27 -10.59 -13.11
C SER A 114 7.00 -9.75 -12.96
N LEU A 115 6.41 -9.72 -11.76
CA LEU A 115 5.21 -8.92 -11.47
C LEU A 115 5.43 -7.42 -11.73
N ARG A 116 6.63 -6.90 -11.45
CA ARG A 116 6.97 -5.51 -11.75
C ARG A 116 6.89 -5.22 -13.25
N MET A 117 7.39 -6.12 -14.09
CA MET A 117 7.29 -5.97 -15.54
C MET A 117 5.83 -6.02 -16.00
N ASP A 118 5.01 -6.88 -15.39
CA ASP A 118 3.58 -6.90 -15.65
C ASP A 118 2.93 -5.56 -15.23
N CYS A 119 3.33 -4.97 -14.09
CA CYS A 119 2.85 -3.65 -13.66
C CYS A 119 3.30 -2.52 -14.61
N VAL A 120 4.51 -2.58 -15.15
CA VAL A 120 4.97 -1.61 -16.17
C VAL A 120 4.01 -1.62 -17.35
N SER A 121 3.70 -2.80 -17.89
CA SER A 121 2.80 -2.94 -19.04
C SER A 121 1.34 -2.67 -18.70
N GLY A 122 0.86 -3.25 -17.60
CA GLY A 122 -0.54 -3.27 -17.20
C GLY A 122 -1.01 -1.95 -16.59
N LEU A 123 -0.14 -1.25 -15.87
CA LEU A 123 -0.43 0.01 -15.18
C LEU A 123 0.24 1.24 -15.82
N GLY A 124 1.10 1.06 -16.83
CA GLY A 124 1.84 2.18 -17.45
C GLY A 124 2.92 2.78 -16.53
N ARG A 125 3.33 2.06 -15.49
CA ARG A 125 4.29 2.55 -14.47
C ARG A 125 5.72 2.26 -14.89
N THR A 126 6.24 2.99 -15.88
CA THR A 126 7.57 2.75 -16.46
C THR A 126 8.73 2.83 -15.46
N SER A 127 8.59 3.60 -14.37
CA SER A 127 9.59 3.67 -13.30
C SER A 127 9.79 2.36 -12.55
N LEU A 128 8.85 1.40 -12.65
CA LEU A 128 9.01 0.06 -12.06
C LEU A 128 9.94 -0.85 -12.88
N ALA A 129 10.33 -0.46 -14.09
CA ALA A 129 11.19 -1.28 -14.96
C ALA A 129 12.65 -1.35 -14.46
N GLU A 130 13.15 -0.28 -13.83
CA GLU A 130 14.53 -0.22 -13.38
C GLU A 130 14.71 -0.92 -12.03
N ASP A 131 15.51 -1.97 -11.95
CA ASP A 131 15.80 -2.68 -10.69
C ASP A 131 17.02 -2.09 -9.97
N THR A 132 16.76 -1.07 -9.16
CA THR A 132 17.76 -0.47 -8.27
C THR A 132 17.58 -1.02 -6.86
N PRO A 133 18.60 -0.90 -5.98
CA PRO A 133 18.47 -1.27 -4.57
C PRO A 133 17.33 -0.55 -3.80
N ARG A 134 16.70 0.47 -4.41
CA ARG A 134 15.60 1.23 -3.83
C ARG A 134 14.29 1.08 -4.59
N THR A 135 14.24 0.27 -5.64
CA THR A 135 13.01 0.13 -6.44
C THR A 135 11.92 -0.62 -5.69
N HIS A 136 12.30 -1.54 -4.80
CA HIS A 136 11.35 -2.31 -4.03
C HIS A 136 11.83 -2.48 -2.58
N GLU A 137 10.88 -2.51 -1.66
CA GLU A 137 11.08 -2.84 -0.26
C GLU A 137 10.31 -4.14 0.01
N ILE A 138 11.01 -5.18 0.45
CA ILE A 138 10.37 -6.45 0.85
C ILE A 138 10.55 -6.60 2.36
N THR A 139 9.45 -6.89 3.03
CA THR A 139 9.39 -7.02 4.49
C THR A 139 8.59 -8.26 4.85
N TYR A 140 9.15 -9.14 5.70
CA TYR A 140 8.29 -10.03 6.47
C TYR A 140 7.65 -9.26 7.60
N SER A 141 6.35 -9.40 7.75
CA SER A 141 5.58 -8.82 8.85
C SER A 141 4.93 -9.93 9.68
N ARG A 142 5.09 -9.85 11.00
CA ARG A 142 4.45 -10.74 11.96
C ARG A 142 3.64 -9.90 12.94
N PHE A 143 2.38 -10.26 13.11
CA PHE A 143 1.48 -9.63 14.07
C PHE A 143 1.28 -10.56 15.26
N GLY A 144 1.41 -10.01 16.48
CA GLY A 144 1.09 -10.72 17.71
C GLY A 144 -0.42 -10.73 17.99
N PRO A 145 -0.90 -11.56 18.96
CA PRO A 145 -2.29 -11.56 19.37
C PRO A 145 -2.81 -10.18 19.78
N GLY A 146 -3.89 -9.74 19.15
CA GLY A 146 -4.52 -8.44 19.38
C GLY A 146 -3.77 -7.24 18.78
N ALA A 147 -2.69 -7.46 18.03
CA ALA A 147 -2.05 -6.40 17.26
C ALA A 147 -2.98 -5.94 16.13
N SER A 148 -3.09 -4.64 15.96
CA SER A 148 -3.85 -4.04 14.86
C SER A 148 -3.11 -2.83 14.32
N LEU A 149 -3.25 -2.61 13.03
CA LEU A 149 -2.75 -1.41 12.38
C LEU A 149 -3.93 -0.48 12.11
N GLY A 150 -3.82 0.77 12.56
CA GLY A 150 -4.85 1.78 12.31
C GLY A 150 -5.04 2.03 10.82
N ARG A 151 -6.14 2.69 10.46
CA ARG A 151 -6.34 3.15 9.07
C ARG A 151 -5.18 4.07 8.68
N HIS A 152 -4.52 3.75 7.57
CA HIS A 152 -3.37 4.49 7.05
C HIS A 152 -3.29 4.34 5.53
N LEU A 153 -2.36 5.09 4.94
CA LEU A 153 -1.91 4.94 3.56
C LEU A 153 -0.46 4.45 3.60
N ASP A 154 -0.08 3.60 2.66
CA ASP A 154 1.30 3.11 2.58
C ASP A 154 2.28 4.17 2.06
N GLU A 155 1.79 5.07 1.19
CA GLU A 155 2.54 6.20 0.70
C GLU A 155 2.00 7.50 1.31
N HIS A 156 2.93 8.35 1.70
CA HIS A 156 2.67 9.66 2.27
C HIS A 156 3.23 10.72 1.32
N HIS A 157 2.57 11.87 1.21
CA HIS A 157 3.16 13.02 0.51
C HIS A 157 4.45 13.43 1.21
N GLU A 158 5.47 13.83 0.45
CA GLU A 158 6.78 14.19 1.02
C GLU A 158 6.67 15.34 2.03
N GLU A 159 5.72 16.24 1.78
CA GLU A 159 5.34 17.38 2.60
C GLU A 159 4.75 16.96 3.96
N THR A 160 4.15 15.76 4.02
CA THR A 160 3.61 15.19 5.27
C THR A 160 4.68 14.49 6.11
N LYS A 161 5.77 14.01 5.50
CA LYS A 161 6.85 13.24 6.17
C LYS A 161 7.80 14.11 7.04
N GLY A 162 7.48 15.39 7.25
CA GLY A 162 8.24 16.34 8.06
C GLY A 162 9.69 16.56 7.58
N LEU A 163 10.59 16.94 8.49
CA LEU A 163 12.01 17.21 8.17
C LEU A 163 12.76 16.01 7.56
N ARG A 164 12.23 14.79 7.73
CA ARG A 164 12.85 13.56 7.22
C ARG A 164 12.38 13.20 5.80
N GLY A 165 11.18 13.62 5.38
CA GLY A 165 10.65 13.37 4.02
C GLY A 165 11.61 13.83 2.93
N TRP A 166 12.13 15.04 3.07
CA TRP A 166 13.04 15.65 2.12
C TRP A 166 14.43 14.98 2.04
N THR A 167 14.80 14.12 2.98
CA THR A 167 16.14 13.52 2.99
C THR A 167 16.31 12.44 1.93
N ARG A 168 15.23 11.77 1.51
CA ARG A 168 15.26 10.71 0.49
C ARG A 168 13.90 10.65 -0.23
N PRO A 169 13.77 11.13 -1.49
CA PRO A 169 12.54 10.96 -2.24
C PRO A 169 12.39 9.48 -2.59
N THR A 170 11.56 8.76 -1.84
CA THR A 170 11.17 7.38 -2.13
C THR A 170 9.66 7.35 -2.18
N ARG A 171 9.11 6.95 -3.34
CA ARG A 171 7.67 6.85 -3.58
C ARG A 171 7.29 5.39 -3.80
N ARG A 172 6.41 4.86 -2.95
CA ARG A 172 5.71 3.59 -3.14
C ARG A 172 4.57 3.82 -4.13
N SER A 173 4.71 3.25 -5.32
CA SER A 173 3.68 3.36 -6.36
C SER A 173 2.65 2.22 -6.30
N VAL A 174 3.06 1.07 -5.78
CA VAL A 174 2.25 -0.14 -5.65
C VAL A 174 2.71 -0.88 -4.39
N SER A 175 1.74 -1.31 -3.57
CA SER A 175 1.98 -2.21 -2.44
C SER A 175 1.44 -3.59 -2.77
N TRP A 176 2.23 -4.62 -2.46
CA TRP A 176 1.86 -6.02 -2.59
C TRP A 176 1.89 -6.71 -1.22
N LEU A 177 0.82 -7.43 -0.90
CA LEU A 177 0.75 -8.25 0.30
C LEU A 177 0.62 -9.72 -0.10
N VAL A 178 1.55 -10.54 0.39
CA VAL A 178 1.52 -12.00 0.25
C VAL A 178 1.21 -12.60 1.61
N TYR A 179 0.04 -13.22 1.74
CA TYR A 179 -0.33 -13.91 2.97
C TYR A 179 0.35 -15.27 3.06
N LEU A 180 0.93 -15.55 4.22
CA LEU A 180 1.61 -16.79 4.56
C LEU A 180 0.87 -17.53 5.69
N GLN A 181 -0.42 -17.30 5.82
CA GLN A 181 -1.31 -17.86 6.86
C GLN A 181 -1.58 -19.33 6.54
N PRO A 182 -1.75 -20.20 7.54
CA PRO A 182 -2.01 -21.62 7.31
C PRO A 182 -3.31 -21.83 6.52
N ASP A 183 -3.44 -22.99 5.87
CA ASP A 183 -4.54 -23.29 4.95
C ASP A 183 -5.91 -23.35 5.65
N ASP A 184 -5.94 -23.51 6.97
CA ASP A 184 -7.12 -23.54 7.82
C ASP A 184 -7.43 -22.19 8.50
N TRP A 185 -6.72 -21.11 8.13
CA TRP A 185 -6.99 -19.77 8.65
C TRP A 185 -8.40 -19.29 8.29
N ASP A 186 -9.13 -18.81 9.29
CA ASP A 186 -10.46 -18.26 9.15
C ASP A 186 -10.50 -16.83 9.70
N ALA A 187 -10.81 -15.86 8.83
CA ALA A 187 -10.85 -14.44 9.20
C ALA A 187 -11.77 -14.11 10.39
N LYS A 188 -12.85 -14.87 10.59
CA LYS A 188 -13.82 -14.65 11.67
C LYS A 188 -13.35 -15.24 12.99
N LEU A 189 -12.61 -16.34 12.95
CA LEU A 189 -12.11 -17.04 14.14
C LEU A 189 -10.73 -16.52 14.58
N ASP A 190 -9.83 -16.34 13.61
CA ASP A 190 -8.42 -16.01 13.86
C ASP A 190 -8.15 -14.50 13.80
N GLY A 191 -9.03 -13.73 13.16
CA GLY A 191 -8.84 -12.30 12.94
C GLY A 191 -7.65 -11.98 12.03
N GLY A 192 -7.16 -10.73 12.07
CA GLY A 192 -6.01 -10.30 11.26
C GLY A 192 -6.32 -10.06 9.78
N SER A 193 -7.61 -9.99 9.40
CA SER A 193 -8.04 -9.59 8.06
C SER A 193 -7.61 -8.17 7.74
N LEU A 194 -7.22 -7.92 6.48
CA LEU A 194 -7.07 -6.56 5.99
C LEU A 194 -8.45 -5.96 5.72
N CYS A 195 -8.74 -4.84 6.38
CA CYS A 195 -9.93 -4.05 6.09
C CYS A 195 -9.58 -2.96 5.10
N CYS A 196 -10.20 -3.02 3.93
CA CYS A 196 -9.96 -2.08 2.84
C CYS A 196 -11.16 -1.18 2.61
N PHE A 197 -10.88 0.03 2.13
CA PHE A 197 -11.89 1.03 1.80
C PHE A 197 -11.79 1.31 0.30
N GLU A 198 -12.29 0.37 -0.49
CA GLU A 198 -12.32 0.45 -1.94
C GLU A 198 -13.27 1.54 -2.43
N ARG A 199 -13.06 1.98 -3.67
CA ARG A 199 -13.99 2.82 -4.41
C ARG A 199 -15.32 2.08 -4.57
N THR A 200 -16.43 2.76 -4.33
CA THR A 200 -17.78 2.15 -4.39
C THR A 200 -18.56 2.55 -5.64
N ALA A 201 -18.09 3.57 -6.34
CA ALA A 201 -18.75 4.18 -7.50
C ALA A 201 -17.87 4.12 -8.76
N GLU A 202 -18.35 4.53 -9.93
CA GLU A 202 -17.51 4.63 -11.14
C GLU A 202 -16.67 5.92 -11.17
N ILE A 203 -15.52 5.91 -11.84
CA ILE A 203 -14.81 7.16 -12.15
C ILE A 203 -15.48 7.77 -13.37
N PRO A 204 -15.92 9.03 -13.31
CA PRO A 204 -16.49 9.68 -14.47
C PRO A 204 -15.42 9.81 -15.57
N PRO A 205 -15.80 9.80 -16.87
CA PRO A 205 -14.82 9.80 -17.98
C PRO A 205 -13.80 10.93 -17.94
N ASP A 206 -14.12 12.04 -17.27
CA ASP A 206 -13.30 13.23 -17.11
C ASP A 206 -12.66 13.36 -15.71
N GLY A 207 -12.73 12.32 -14.87
CA GLY A 207 -12.20 12.30 -13.50
C GLY A 207 -10.69 12.07 -13.40
N GLY A 208 -10.03 11.72 -14.51
CA GLY A 208 -8.59 11.47 -14.59
C GLY A 208 -8.14 10.10 -14.09
N GLU A 209 -6.82 9.92 -14.01
CA GLU A 209 -6.20 8.64 -13.61
C GLU A 209 -6.12 8.48 -12.08
N VAL A 210 -6.08 7.23 -11.61
CA VAL A 210 -5.97 6.88 -10.19
C VAL A 210 -4.51 6.83 -9.74
N GLY A 211 -4.28 7.24 -8.50
CA GLY A 211 -3.03 7.10 -7.77
C GLY A 211 -2.15 8.36 -7.80
N ALA A 212 -1.99 9.00 -8.96
CA ALA A 212 -1.26 10.27 -9.05
C ALA A 212 -1.61 11.07 -10.29
N HIS A 213 -1.50 12.40 -10.21
CA HIS A 213 -1.65 13.33 -11.34
C HIS A 213 -0.49 14.34 -11.31
N GLU A 214 0.32 14.39 -12.38
CA GLU A 214 1.47 15.31 -12.50
C GLU A 214 2.45 15.29 -11.30
N GLY A 215 2.57 14.14 -10.63
CA GLY A 215 3.42 13.99 -9.44
C GLY A 215 2.71 14.26 -8.11
N ASP A 216 1.48 14.76 -8.12
CA ASP A 216 0.64 14.90 -6.94
C ASP A 216 -0.02 13.56 -6.62
N LEU A 217 0.19 13.03 -5.41
CA LEU A 217 -0.44 11.77 -5.00
C LEU A 217 -1.93 11.97 -4.74
N GLN A 218 -2.70 10.95 -5.10
CA GLN A 218 -4.09 10.85 -4.69
C GLN A 218 -4.16 10.67 -3.17
N VAL A 219 -4.94 11.53 -2.52
CA VAL A 219 -5.20 11.52 -1.08
C VAL A 219 -6.65 11.22 -0.76
N GLY A 220 -7.49 10.95 -1.76
CA GLY A 220 -8.87 10.54 -1.50
C GLY A 220 -9.74 10.39 -2.72
N TRP A 221 -11.03 10.32 -2.44
CA TRP A 221 -12.15 10.22 -3.35
C TRP A 221 -13.19 11.24 -2.89
N ARG A 222 -13.79 11.92 -3.85
CA ARG A 222 -14.92 12.83 -3.64
C ARG A 222 -16.13 12.25 -4.35
N GLN A 223 -17.22 12.06 -3.61
CA GLN A 223 -18.52 11.78 -4.20
C GLN A 223 -19.05 13.03 -4.91
N GLU A 224 -19.69 12.84 -6.06
CA GLU A 224 -20.30 13.96 -6.76
C GLU A 224 -21.56 14.48 -6.02
N PRO A 225 -21.76 15.81 -5.94
CA PRO A 225 -22.86 16.42 -5.19
C PRO A 225 -24.26 16.07 -5.69
N ASP A 226 -24.37 15.69 -6.96
CA ASP A 226 -25.65 15.38 -7.61
C ASP A 226 -26.17 13.98 -7.26
N GLY A 227 -25.47 13.24 -6.39
CA GLY A 227 -25.85 11.89 -6.00
C GLY A 227 -25.69 10.89 -7.14
N ALA A 228 -24.93 11.23 -8.19
CA ALA A 228 -24.48 10.24 -9.15
C ALA A 228 -23.64 9.20 -8.41
N ASP A 229 -23.79 7.93 -8.77
CA ASP A 229 -22.92 6.81 -8.35
C ASP A 229 -21.52 6.96 -8.99
N SER A 230 -20.90 8.12 -8.80
CA SER A 230 -19.57 8.46 -9.32
C SER A 230 -18.70 9.09 -8.23
N GLU A 231 -17.42 8.70 -8.25
CA GLU A 231 -16.39 9.18 -7.33
C GLU A 231 -15.20 9.70 -8.14
N ARG A 232 -14.70 10.89 -7.80
CA ARG A 232 -13.49 11.47 -8.41
C ARG A 232 -12.28 11.32 -7.51
N PRO A 233 -11.10 11.01 -8.06
CA PRO A 233 -9.87 11.04 -7.29
C PRO A 233 -9.58 12.48 -6.82
N VAL A 234 -9.18 12.60 -5.55
CA VAL A 234 -8.73 13.85 -4.95
C VAL A 234 -7.22 13.77 -4.79
N PHE A 235 -6.51 14.76 -5.31
CA PHE A 235 -5.07 14.90 -5.24
C PHE A 235 -4.69 16.06 -4.32
N MET A 236 -3.45 16.07 -3.84
CA MET A 236 -2.91 17.20 -3.09
C MET A 236 -1.79 17.85 -3.90
N ASP A 237 -2.02 19.09 -4.30
CA ASP A 237 -1.02 19.96 -4.92
C ASP A 237 -0.12 20.50 -3.81
N ALA A 238 1.12 20.03 -3.78
CA ALA A 238 2.10 20.42 -2.75
C ALA A 238 2.73 21.81 -2.99
N ASN A 239 2.56 22.39 -4.17
CA ASN A 239 3.22 23.63 -4.61
C ASN A 239 2.19 24.70 -5.02
N CYS A 240 0.99 24.66 -4.44
CA CYS A 240 -0.10 25.53 -4.81
C CYS A 240 0.28 27.01 -4.62
N GLY A 241 0.30 27.76 -5.71
CA GLY A 241 0.59 29.20 -5.71
C GLY A 241 2.08 29.56 -5.55
N GLY A 242 3.00 28.60 -5.74
CA GLY A 242 4.45 28.86 -5.69
C GLY A 242 5.00 29.17 -4.29
N LEU A 243 4.18 28.99 -3.25
CA LEU A 243 4.60 29.12 -1.86
C LEU A 243 5.09 27.77 -1.36
N LEU A 244 6.36 27.69 -0.93
CA LEU A 244 6.88 26.51 -0.24
C LEU A 244 5.99 26.17 0.98
N GLY A 245 5.45 24.96 1.01
CA GLY A 245 4.52 24.49 2.05
C GLY A 245 3.05 24.87 1.84
N GLY A 246 2.70 25.57 0.76
CA GLY A 246 1.32 25.82 0.37
C GLY A 246 0.71 24.60 -0.31
N SER A 247 -0.11 23.83 0.40
CA SER A 247 -0.81 22.68 -0.16
C SER A 247 -2.28 22.95 -0.39
N ALA A 248 -2.87 22.35 -1.42
CA ALA A 248 -4.31 22.42 -1.65
C ALA A 248 -4.84 21.11 -2.23
N LEU A 249 -6.05 20.73 -1.83
CA LEU A 249 -6.73 19.57 -2.39
C LEU A 249 -7.43 19.96 -3.68
N TYR A 250 -7.35 19.13 -4.70
CA TYR A 250 -8.04 19.33 -5.97
C TYR A 250 -8.52 18.01 -6.57
N TYR A 251 -9.43 18.12 -7.52
CA TYR A 251 -9.85 17.03 -8.40
C TYR A 251 -9.81 17.51 -9.86
N LEU A 252 -9.94 16.59 -10.81
CA LEU A 252 -9.90 16.90 -12.23
C LEU A 252 -11.32 17.02 -12.82
N CYS A 253 -11.49 18.06 -13.64
CA CYS A 253 -12.60 18.24 -14.57
C CYS A 253 -12.03 18.24 -15.99
N GLY A 254 -11.85 17.05 -16.57
CA GLY A 254 -11.05 16.86 -17.77
C GLY A 254 -9.58 17.12 -17.46
N ALA A 255 -8.96 18.06 -18.18
CA ALA A 255 -7.54 18.44 -17.96
C ALA A 255 -7.36 19.58 -16.93
N GLN A 256 -8.45 20.14 -16.38
CA GLN A 256 -8.39 21.28 -15.48
C GLN A 256 -8.47 20.84 -14.01
N ARG A 257 -7.60 21.43 -13.17
CA ARG A 257 -7.63 21.27 -11.72
C ARG A 257 -8.75 22.14 -11.12
N SER A 258 -9.63 21.52 -10.35
CA SER A 258 -10.65 22.20 -9.54
C SER A 258 -10.31 22.04 -8.06
N TYR A 259 -9.94 23.14 -7.41
CA TYR A 259 -9.50 23.12 -6.01
C TYR A 259 -10.68 23.04 -5.04
N LEU A 260 -10.61 22.09 -4.10
CA LEU A 260 -11.57 21.86 -3.03
C LEU A 260 -11.29 22.72 -1.80
N THR A 261 -10.02 23.05 -1.59
CA THR A 261 -9.58 23.82 -0.43
C THR A 261 -8.86 25.08 -0.88
N ARG A 262 -8.85 26.09 0.00
CA ARG A 262 -7.84 27.15 -0.08
C ARG A 262 -6.45 26.56 0.23
N PRO A 263 -5.36 27.22 -0.15
CA PRO A 263 -4.02 26.81 0.28
C PRO A 263 -3.95 26.71 1.79
N PHE A 264 -3.41 25.60 2.30
CA PHE A 264 -3.18 25.32 3.70
C PHE A 264 -1.76 24.79 3.91
N GLN A 265 -1.25 24.94 5.13
CA GLN A 265 0.00 24.33 5.54
C GLN A 265 -0.28 22.91 6.02
N VAL A 266 0.44 21.94 5.48
CA VAL A 266 0.39 20.57 5.96
C VAL A 266 1.06 20.52 7.34
N PRO A 267 0.34 20.18 8.42
CA PRO A 267 0.98 20.02 9.71
C PRO A 267 1.96 18.85 9.64
N ALA A 268 3.12 18.97 10.28
CA ALA A 268 3.99 17.82 10.51
C ALA A 268 3.19 16.76 11.29
N GLU A 269 3.25 15.51 10.83
CA GLU A 269 2.50 14.34 11.30
C GLU A 269 2.05 14.32 12.78
N PRO A 270 0.90 13.67 13.10
CA PRO A 270 -0.06 13.04 12.18
C PRO A 270 -1.20 14.00 11.80
N ILE A 271 -1.68 13.92 10.55
CA ILE A 271 -2.96 14.55 10.16
C ILE A 271 -4.09 13.68 10.72
N PRO A 272 -4.89 14.17 11.69
CA PRO A 272 -6.09 13.47 12.08
C PRO A 272 -7.16 13.67 11.00
N PHE A 273 -7.45 12.62 10.23
CA PHE A 273 -8.50 12.64 9.18
C PHE A 273 -9.94 12.72 9.74
N VAL A 274 -10.11 12.93 11.04
CA VAL A 274 -11.42 13.09 11.70
C VAL A 274 -11.95 14.53 11.67
N SER A 275 -11.17 15.48 11.15
CA SER A 275 -11.46 16.92 11.28
C SER A 275 -11.56 17.69 9.94
N PHE A 276 -11.66 17.01 8.80
CA PHE A 276 -11.81 17.63 7.48
C PHE A 276 -13.11 17.21 6.82
#